data_AF-A0A420CYV2-F1
#
_entry.id   AF-A0A420CYV2-F1
#
_cell.length_a   1.000
_cell.length_b   1.000
_cell.length_c   1.000
_cell.angle_alpha   90.00
_cell.angle_beta   90.00
_cell.angle_gamma   90.00
#
_symmetry.space_group_name_H-M   'P 1'
#
loop_
_entity.id
_entity.type
_entity.pdbx_description
1 polymer ?
#
loop_
_entity_poly.entity_id
_entity_poly.type
_entity_poly.pdbx_seq_one_letter_code
_entity_poly.pdbx_strand_id
1 'polypeptide(L)'
;MSDEIAVQRLAEFAMRYAGIRLQSTSANVVYYSGHLYNVDGSTDDPKINGASWKGLLQANGIDGNCYVTHPLPNPGTSHPQFSVGGHMTQNADGSVEKGKTCYLMPLCSWHNSTSNNGNAFQHTETKMLELYGYMEGDLAATFLARMPGDQALRIVGADANTLTVQSTDMDKLVDAMAAGVREGLPISVPPHYLVFRQVSDAGRTTYVIEAASLP
;
A
#
# COMPACT_ATOMS: atom_id res chain seq x y z
N MET A 1 -21.01 9.20 6.79
CA MET A 1 -19.79 8.67 6.15
C MET A 1 -18.89 8.27 7.30
N SER A 2 -18.45 7.00 7.39
CA SER A 2 -17.76 6.52 8.59
C SER A 2 -16.47 7.30 8.80
N ASP A 3 -16.31 7.86 10.00
CA ASP A 3 -15.18 8.72 10.37
C ASP A 3 -13.85 7.96 10.54
N GLU A 4 -13.83 6.65 10.23
CA GLU A 4 -12.70 5.73 10.46
C GLU A 4 -12.40 4.84 9.24
N ILE A 5 -12.22 5.44 8.07
CA ILE A 5 -11.91 4.72 6.82
C ILE A 5 -10.67 3.82 6.99
N ALA A 6 -9.63 4.30 7.68
CA ALA A 6 -8.43 3.50 7.94
C ALA A 6 -8.73 2.21 8.72
N VAL A 7 -9.53 2.29 9.79
CA VAL A 7 -9.92 1.13 10.60
C VAL A 7 -10.73 0.14 9.76
N GLN A 8 -11.71 0.63 9.01
CA GLN A 8 -12.53 -0.20 8.14
C GLN A 8 -11.68 -0.94 7.10
N ARG A 9 -10.77 -0.23 6.42
CA ARG A 9 -9.90 -0.85 5.41
C ARG A 9 -8.93 -1.87 6.01
N LEU A 10 -8.43 -1.60 7.21
CA LEU A 10 -7.58 -2.55 7.93
C LEU A 10 -8.35 -3.83 8.30
N ALA A 11 -9.61 -3.69 8.71
CA ALA A 11 -10.50 -4.83 8.98
C ALA A 11 -10.84 -5.61 7.70
N GLU A 12 -11.17 -4.92 6.60
CA GLU A 12 -11.39 -5.54 5.28
C GLU A 12 -10.17 -6.34 4.81
N PHE A 13 -8.96 -5.80 5.00
CA PHE A 13 -7.73 -6.50 4.68
C PHE A 13 -7.57 -7.78 5.51
N ALA A 14 -7.77 -7.69 6.83
CA ALA A 14 -7.67 -8.84 7.71
C ALA A 14 -8.71 -9.92 7.41
N MET A 15 -9.96 -9.54 7.13
CA MET A 15 -11.01 -10.50 6.75
C MET A 15 -10.66 -11.29 5.50
N ARG A 16 -9.98 -10.67 4.53
CA ARG A 16 -9.58 -11.33 3.28
C ARG A 16 -8.37 -12.25 3.44
N TYR A 17 -7.48 -11.94 4.39
CA TYR A 17 -6.11 -12.47 4.39
C TYR A 17 -5.63 -13.06 5.73
N ALA A 18 -6.46 -13.07 6.77
CA ALA A 18 -6.17 -13.78 8.00
C ALA A 18 -6.04 -15.30 7.75
N GLY A 19 -5.11 -15.95 8.43
CA GLY A 19 -4.90 -17.40 8.35
C GLY A 19 -4.14 -17.88 7.11
N ILE A 20 -3.69 -17.00 6.21
CA ILE A 20 -2.84 -17.38 5.07
C ILE A 20 -1.42 -16.80 5.19
N ARG A 21 -0.48 -17.39 4.44
CA ARG A 21 0.86 -16.83 4.25
C ARG A 21 0.83 -15.78 3.14
N LEU A 22 1.15 -14.55 3.50
CA LEU A 22 1.30 -13.43 2.59
C LEU A 22 2.74 -13.36 2.08
N GLN A 23 2.91 -13.06 0.80
CA GLN A 23 4.23 -12.83 0.23
C GLN A 23 4.87 -11.60 0.87
N SER A 24 6.20 -11.64 1.06
CA SER A 24 6.98 -10.44 1.31
C SER A 24 6.86 -9.48 0.13
N THR A 25 6.86 -8.20 0.42
CA THR A 25 6.71 -7.13 -0.56
C THR A 25 8.06 -6.48 -0.86
N SER A 26 8.16 -5.87 -2.05
CA SER A 26 9.29 -5.00 -2.39
C SER A 26 8.83 -3.89 -3.30
N ALA A 27 9.45 -2.72 -3.17
CA ALA A 27 9.26 -1.61 -4.09
C ALA A 27 10.61 -1.27 -4.71
N ASN A 28 10.75 -1.46 -6.02
CA ASN A 28 11.99 -1.21 -6.75
C ASN A 28 11.79 -0.09 -7.77
N VAL A 29 12.73 0.84 -7.85
CA VAL A 29 12.72 1.84 -8.93
C VAL A 29 13.09 1.16 -10.24
N VAL A 30 12.23 1.30 -11.25
CA VAL A 30 12.43 0.77 -12.61
C VAL A 30 12.20 1.86 -13.65
N TYR A 31 12.74 1.66 -14.86
CA TYR A 31 12.42 2.45 -16.04
C TYR A 31 11.60 1.59 -16.98
N TYR A 32 10.31 1.91 -17.11
CA TYR A 32 9.37 1.08 -17.86
C TYR A 32 9.09 1.65 -19.25
N SER A 33 9.03 0.76 -20.24
CA SER A 33 8.62 1.05 -21.62
C SER A 33 7.55 0.04 -22.05
N GLY A 34 6.40 0.54 -22.50
CA GLY A 34 5.27 -0.27 -22.90
C GLY A 34 3.93 0.33 -22.49
N HIS A 35 2.87 -0.46 -22.62
CA HIS A 35 1.54 -0.08 -22.16
C HIS A 35 1.32 -0.51 -20.71
N LEU A 36 0.61 0.34 -19.96
CA LEU A 36 0.09 0.07 -18.63
C LEU A 36 -1.39 0.44 -18.56
N TYR A 37 -2.13 -0.22 -17.68
CA TYR A 37 -3.56 -0.05 -17.45
C TYR A 37 -3.81 0.10 -15.95
N ASN A 38 -4.85 0.84 -15.57
CA ASN A 38 -5.23 0.92 -14.15
C ASN A 38 -5.54 -0.47 -13.61
N VAL A 39 -5.04 -0.77 -12.41
CA VAL A 39 -5.42 -1.99 -11.69
C VAL A 39 -6.90 -1.91 -11.32
N ASP A 40 -7.65 -2.98 -11.61
CA ASP A 40 -9.05 -3.05 -11.24
C ASP A 40 -9.21 -3.08 -9.71
N GLY A 41 -10.19 -2.35 -9.20
CA GLY A 41 -10.34 -2.11 -7.77
C GLY A 41 -9.33 -1.12 -7.15
N SER A 42 -8.37 -0.58 -7.92
CA SER A 42 -7.58 0.57 -7.49
C SER A 42 -8.48 1.80 -7.50
N THR A 43 -8.94 2.22 -6.32
CA THR A 43 -9.66 3.49 -6.14
C THR A 43 -8.68 4.63 -5.89
N ASP A 44 -9.18 5.86 -5.80
CA ASP A 44 -8.39 6.95 -5.22
C ASP A 44 -7.77 6.53 -3.89
N ASP A 45 -6.54 7.00 -3.64
CA ASP A 45 -5.87 6.83 -2.35
C ASP A 45 -6.87 7.25 -1.26
N PRO A 46 -7.34 6.32 -0.40
CA PRO A 46 -8.26 6.68 0.66
C PRO A 46 -7.58 7.78 1.48
N LYS A 47 -8.36 8.79 1.91
CA LYS A 47 -7.84 9.96 2.65
C LYS A 47 -7.37 9.56 4.04
N ILE A 48 -6.32 8.76 4.13
CA ILE A 48 -5.74 8.21 5.34
C ILE A 48 -4.43 8.93 5.59
N ASN A 49 -4.23 9.41 6.81
CA ASN A 49 -3.00 10.07 7.21
C ASN A 49 -1.90 9.05 7.51
N GLY A 50 -0.64 9.46 7.42
CA GLY A 50 0.52 8.61 7.70
C GLY A 50 1.05 7.91 6.45
N ALA A 51 1.19 6.59 6.50
CA ALA A 51 1.72 5.80 5.39
C ALA A 51 0.80 5.87 4.16
N SER A 52 1.32 6.36 3.03
CA SER A 52 0.57 6.52 1.78
C SER A 52 1.37 6.08 0.57
N TRP A 53 0.68 5.70 -0.51
CA TRP A 53 1.29 5.31 -1.78
C TRP A 53 2.03 6.48 -2.43
N LYS A 54 1.44 7.68 -2.37
CA LYS A 54 2.14 8.91 -2.74
C LYS A 54 3.43 9.13 -1.94
N GLY A 55 3.39 8.92 -0.62
CA GLY A 55 4.58 9.02 0.22
C GLY A 55 5.67 8.01 -0.18
N LEU A 56 5.29 6.79 -0.55
CA LEU A 56 6.23 5.76 -1.04
C LEU A 56 6.92 6.18 -2.35
N LEU A 57 6.18 6.77 -3.30
CA LEU A 57 6.76 7.32 -4.53
C LEU A 57 7.76 8.45 -4.24
N GLN A 58 7.37 9.41 -3.40
CA GLN A 58 8.21 10.54 -3.03
C GLN A 58 9.51 10.11 -2.33
N ALA A 59 9.42 9.13 -1.41
CA ALA A 59 10.58 8.56 -0.72
C ALA A 59 11.59 7.88 -1.68
N ASN A 60 11.14 7.48 -2.88
CA ASN A 60 11.97 6.88 -3.93
C ASN A 60 12.36 7.88 -5.04
N GLY A 61 12.22 9.19 -4.77
CA GLY A 61 12.57 10.26 -5.70
C GLY A 61 11.69 10.26 -6.96
N ILE A 62 10.40 9.97 -6.78
CA ILE A 62 9.37 10.04 -7.81
C ILE A 62 8.28 11.00 -7.30
N ASP A 63 8.39 12.27 -7.69
CA ASP A 63 7.57 13.39 -7.20
C ASP A 63 7.03 14.29 -8.32
N GLY A 64 7.20 13.88 -9.57
CA GLY A 64 6.73 14.60 -10.75
C GLY A 64 5.21 14.69 -10.87
N ASN A 65 4.74 15.43 -11.89
CA ASN A 65 3.32 15.53 -12.23
C ASN A 65 2.73 14.18 -12.69
N CYS A 66 1.43 14.14 -12.98
CA CYS A 66 0.78 12.99 -13.59
C CYS A 66 1.54 12.52 -14.84
N TYR A 67 1.83 11.22 -14.92
CA TYR A 67 2.64 10.63 -16.01
C TYR A 67 1.86 10.34 -17.29
N VAL A 68 0.53 10.43 -17.24
CA VAL A 68 -0.30 10.25 -18.43
C VAL A 68 -0.40 11.58 -19.17
N THR A 69 -0.20 11.58 -20.47
CA THR A 69 -0.29 12.79 -21.31
C THR A 69 -1.61 12.88 -22.10
N HIS A 70 -2.47 11.85 -22.02
CA HIS A 70 -3.81 11.88 -22.62
C HIS A 70 -4.55 13.16 -22.20
N PRO A 71 -5.24 13.82 -23.15
CA PRO A 71 -5.93 15.08 -22.87
C PRO A 71 -6.97 14.88 -21.78
N LEU A 72 -7.05 15.86 -20.89
CA LEU A 72 -8.16 15.96 -19.94
C LEU A 72 -9.49 16.14 -20.71
N PRO A 73 -10.63 15.75 -20.11
CA PRO A 73 -11.94 15.86 -20.75
C PRO A 73 -12.30 17.29 -21.19
N ASN A 74 -11.65 18.30 -20.59
CA ASN A 74 -11.73 19.69 -21.03
C ASN A 74 -10.45 20.07 -21.81
N PRO A 75 -10.53 20.22 -23.15
CA PRO A 75 -9.41 20.65 -23.96
C PRO A 75 -8.88 22.01 -23.49
N GLY A 76 -7.56 22.13 -23.27
CA GLY A 76 -6.92 23.38 -22.85
C GLY A 76 -6.66 23.53 -21.35
N THR A 77 -6.99 22.52 -20.54
CA THR A 77 -6.56 22.47 -19.13
C THR A 77 -5.17 21.84 -19.02
N SER A 78 -4.29 22.43 -18.21
CA SER A 78 -3.02 21.81 -17.85
C SER A 78 -3.29 20.56 -17.03
N HIS A 79 -2.52 19.50 -17.28
CA HIS A 79 -2.64 18.26 -16.52
C HIS A 79 -2.52 18.51 -15.01
N PRO A 80 -3.37 17.89 -14.15
CA PRO A 80 -3.38 18.20 -12.74
C PRO A 80 -2.09 17.69 -12.09
N GLN A 81 -1.72 18.31 -10.98
CA GLN A 81 -0.59 17.85 -10.19
C GLN A 81 -0.82 16.43 -9.67
N PHE A 82 0.29 15.71 -9.43
CA PHE A 82 0.30 14.39 -8.82
C PHE A 82 -0.47 14.38 -7.50
N SER A 83 -1.65 13.74 -7.52
CA SER A 83 -2.57 13.68 -6.40
C SER A 83 -2.60 12.31 -5.74
N VAL A 84 -2.35 11.23 -6.49
CA VAL A 84 -2.50 9.84 -6.03
C VAL A 84 -1.40 8.93 -6.57
N GLY A 85 -1.01 7.92 -5.80
CA GLY A 85 -0.17 6.81 -6.27
C GLY A 85 -1.00 5.80 -7.06
N GLY A 86 -1.00 5.90 -8.38
CA GLY A 86 -1.80 5.03 -9.25
C GLY A 86 -1.19 3.65 -9.40
N HIS A 87 -1.95 2.61 -9.07
CA HIS A 87 -1.56 1.22 -9.30
C HIS A 87 -1.87 0.82 -10.74
N MET A 88 -0.86 0.25 -11.39
CA MET A 88 -0.88 -0.06 -12.81
C MET A 88 -0.49 -1.52 -13.06
N THR A 89 -1.05 -2.11 -14.12
CA THR A 89 -0.75 -3.48 -14.56
C THR A 89 -0.50 -3.50 -16.07
N GLN A 90 0.15 -4.56 -16.54
CA GLN A 90 0.30 -4.82 -17.97
C GLN A 90 -0.95 -5.48 -18.56
N ASN A 91 -1.83 -6.02 -17.71
CA ASN A 91 -3.05 -6.70 -18.15
C ASN A 91 -4.12 -5.67 -18.51
N ALA A 92 -4.65 -5.75 -19.73
CA ALA A 92 -5.64 -4.79 -20.22
C ALA A 92 -6.97 -4.85 -19.45
N ASP A 93 -7.26 -5.96 -18.79
CA ASP A 93 -8.43 -6.13 -17.93
C ASP A 93 -8.25 -5.54 -16.51
N GLY A 94 -7.09 -4.97 -16.21
CA GLY A 94 -6.76 -4.40 -14.89
C GLY A 94 -6.39 -5.45 -13.84
N SER A 95 -6.36 -6.74 -14.18
CA SER A 95 -6.08 -7.78 -13.20
C SER A 95 -4.62 -7.78 -12.72
N VAL A 96 -4.42 -8.11 -11.44
CA VAL A 96 -3.12 -8.45 -10.85
C VAL A 96 -3.30 -9.71 -10.04
N GLU A 97 -2.55 -10.76 -10.38
CA GLU A 97 -2.59 -12.01 -9.59
C GLU A 97 -2.02 -11.74 -8.17
N LYS A 98 -2.63 -12.37 -7.17
CA LYS A 98 -2.27 -12.19 -5.75
C LYS A 98 -0.77 -12.42 -5.52
N GLY A 99 -0.12 -11.44 -4.91
CA GLY A 99 1.30 -11.49 -4.58
C GLY A 99 2.24 -11.28 -5.78
N LYS A 100 1.72 -10.98 -6.97
CA LYS A 100 2.54 -10.67 -8.14
C LYS A 100 2.86 -9.17 -8.21
N THR A 101 3.41 -8.79 -9.36
CA THR A 101 3.87 -7.44 -9.65
C THR A 101 2.72 -6.55 -10.09
N CYS A 102 2.66 -5.35 -9.52
CA CYS A 102 2.02 -4.19 -10.13
C CYS A 102 3.03 -3.04 -10.17
N TYR A 103 2.69 -1.97 -10.87
CA TYR A 103 3.50 -0.75 -10.91
C TYR A 103 2.79 0.36 -10.16
N LEU A 104 3.55 1.26 -9.56
CA LEU A 104 3.05 2.45 -8.89
C LEU A 104 3.69 3.67 -9.53
N MET A 105 2.85 4.62 -9.96
CA MET A 105 3.31 5.85 -10.60
C MET A 105 2.47 7.08 -10.23
N PRO A 106 3.01 8.29 -10.39
CA PRO A 106 2.26 9.53 -10.21
C PRO A 106 1.08 9.64 -11.18
N LEU A 107 -0.13 9.73 -10.63
CA LEU A 107 -1.35 10.02 -11.38
C LEU A 107 -2.10 11.21 -10.78
N CYS A 108 -2.93 11.84 -11.62
CA CYS A 108 -4.02 12.66 -11.13
C CYS A 108 -5.27 11.80 -10.87
N SER A 109 -6.21 12.31 -10.07
CA SER A 109 -7.46 11.60 -9.75
C SER A 109 -8.30 11.22 -10.98
N TRP A 110 -8.26 12.03 -12.04
CA TRP A 110 -9.01 11.70 -13.26
C TRP A 110 -8.43 10.45 -13.95
N HIS A 111 -7.12 10.40 -14.14
CA HIS A 111 -6.46 9.24 -14.76
C HIS A 111 -6.52 7.98 -13.90
N ASN A 112 -6.54 8.14 -12.58
CA ASN A 112 -6.71 7.03 -11.63
C ASN A 112 -8.18 6.61 -11.45
N SER A 113 -9.14 7.27 -12.11
CA SER A 113 -10.55 6.92 -11.96
C SER A 113 -10.94 5.66 -12.74
N THR A 114 -12.01 5.00 -12.29
CA THR A 114 -12.57 3.81 -12.95
C THR A 114 -13.02 4.07 -14.39
N SER A 115 -13.31 5.34 -14.75
CA SER A 115 -13.63 5.74 -16.12
C SER A 115 -12.47 5.55 -17.10
N ASN A 116 -11.25 5.38 -16.59
CA ASN A 116 -10.04 5.11 -17.36
C ASN A 116 -9.55 3.66 -17.25
N ASN A 117 -10.32 2.76 -16.63
CA ASN A 117 -9.99 1.34 -16.62
C ASN A 117 -10.05 0.77 -18.05
N GLY A 118 -9.08 -0.09 -18.39
CA GLY A 118 -8.93 -0.65 -19.73
C GLY A 118 -8.31 0.29 -20.77
N ASN A 119 -8.11 1.57 -20.45
CA ASN A 119 -7.39 2.48 -21.33
C ASN A 119 -5.88 2.28 -21.18
N ALA A 120 -5.18 2.08 -22.30
CA ALA A 120 -3.74 1.92 -22.32
C ALA A 120 -3.03 3.26 -22.14
N PHE A 121 -2.10 3.33 -21.20
CA PHE A 121 -1.15 4.43 -21.04
C PHE A 121 0.21 3.99 -21.57
N GLN A 122 0.67 4.62 -22.64
CA GLN A 122 1.98 4.34 -23.23
C GLN A 122 3.08 5.06 -22.44
N HIS A 123 4.12 4.32 -22.10
CA HIS A 123 5.32 4.82 -21.43
C HIS A 123 6.57 4.51 -22.26
N THR A 124 7.54 5.41 -22.19
CA THR A 124 8.88 5.23 -22.79
C THR A 124 9.89 5.65 -21.75
N GLU A 125 10.71 4.69 -21.29
CA GLU A 125 11.74 4.86 -20.25
C GLU A 125 11.24 5.70 -19.06
N THR A 126 10.01 5.45 -18.62
CA THR A 126 9.40 6.22 -17.54
C THR A 126 9.80 5.63 -16.19
N LYS A 127 10.41 6.45 -15.33
CA LYS A 127 10.84 6.04 -13.98
C LYS A 127 9.62 5.82 -13.08
N MET A 128 9.41 4.61 -12.55
CA MET A 128 8.29 4.29 -11.65
C MET A 128 8.70 3.26 -10.60
N LEU A 129 7.78 2.87 -9.72
CA LEU A 129 8.00 1.76 -8.79
C LEU A 129 7.39 0.48 -9.31
N GLU A 130 8.17 -0.59 -9.34
CA GLU A 130 7.68 -1.96 -9.45
C GLU A 130 7.42 -2.50 -8.04
N LEU A 131 6.16 -2.83 -7.76
CA LEU A 131 5.70 -3.37 -6.49
C LEU A 131 5.50 -4.88 -6.63
N TYR A 132 6.28 -5.68 -5.92
CA TYR A 132 6.07 -7.12 -5.80
C TYR A 132 5.33 -7.46 -4.51
N GLY A 133 4.58 -8.57 -4.49
CA GLY A 133 3.85 -9.02 -3.31
C GLY A 133 2.54 -8.26 -3.06
N TYR A 134 2.08 -7.49 -4.05
CA TYR A 134 0.85 -6.70 -3.98
C TYR A 134 -0.38 -7.59 -3.78
N MET A 135 -1.28 -7.16 -2.90
CA MET A 135 -2.55 -7.80 -2.62
C MET A 135 -3.67 -6.81 -2.91
N GLU A 136 -4.75 -7.28 -3.51
CA GLU A 136 -5.94 -6.45 -3.73
C GLU A 136 -6.45 -5.92 -2.39
N GLY A 137 -6.69 -4.61 -2.31
CA GLY A 137 -7.08 -3.93 -1.07
C GLY A 137 -5.93 -3.63 -0.11
N ASP A 138 -4.67 -3.81 -0.53
CA ASP A 138 -3.51 -3.34 0.26
C ASP A 138 -3.64 -1.85 0.57
N LEU A 139 -3.35 -1.52 1.83
CA LEU A 139 -3.00 -0.18 2.24
C LEU A 139 -1.48 -0.04 2.08
N ALA A 140 -0.99 1.18 1.84
CA ALA A 140 0.45 1.43 1.83
C ALA A 140 1.10 0.92 3.12
N ALA A 141 0.41 1.05 4.26
CA ALA A 141 0.87 0.54 5.55
C ALA A 141 1.00 -1.00 5.60
N THR A 142 0.02 -1.76 5.08
CA THR A 142 0.06 -3.24 5.06
C THR A 142 1.08 -3.77 4.06
N PHE A 143 1.32 -3.04 2.97
CA PHE A 143 2.40 -3.32 2.04
C PHE A 143 3.77 -3.08 2.68
N LEU A 144 3.99 -1.91 3.29
CA LEU A 144 5.24 -1.56 3.97
C LEU A 144 5.57 -2.51 5.12
N ALA A 145 4.55 -2.94 5.88
CA ALA A 145 4.71 -3.91 6.96
C ALA A 145 5.13 -5.32 6.48
N ARG A 146 5.10 -5.60 5.17
CA ARG A 146 5.55 -6.88 4.60
C ARG A 146 6.86 -6.76 3.84
N MET A 147 7.52 -5.60 3.89
CA MET A 147 8.87 -5.45 3.35
C MET A 147 9.89 -6.14 4.27
N PRO A 148 10.91 -6.80 3.70
CA PRO A 148 11.96 -7.43 4.49
C PRO A 148 12.59 -6.46 5.48
N GLY A 149 12.92 -6.94 6.68
CA GLY A 149 13.78 -6.22 7.62
C GLY A 149 14.16 -7.07 8.81
N ASP A 150 14.91 -6.48 9.73
CA ASP A 150 15.63 -7.24 10.76
C ASP A 150 14.75 -7.70 11.93
N GLN A 151 13.65 -6.99 12.16
CA GLN A 151 12.71 -7.29 13.24
C GLN A 151 11.68 -8.34 12.80
N ALA A 152 11.34 -9.28 13.67
CA ALA A 152 10.43 -10.39 13.34
C ALA A 152 8.96 -9.97 13.25
N LEU A 153 8.56 -8.87 13.91
CA LEU A 153 7.18 -8.40 13.93
C LEU A 153 7.04 -7.01 13.30
N ARG A 154 5.89 -6.77 12.69
CA ARG A 154 5.46 -5.46 12.19
C ARG A 154 4.03 -5.19 12.66
N ILE A 155 3.80 -4.00 13.16
CA ILE A 155 2.48 -3.57 13.62
C ILE A 155 1.98 -2.51 12.65
N VAL A 156 0.82 -2.77 12.05
CA VAL A 156 0.04 -1.76 11.34
C VAL A 156 -1.06 -1.32 12.29
N GLY A 157 -0.95 -0.10 12.81
CA GLY A 157 -1.90 0.45 13.75
C GLY A 157 -2.79 1.52 13.09
N ALA A 158 -4.06 1.52 13.41
CA ALA A 158 -5.03 2.54 13.03
C ALA A 158 -5.55 3.26 14.28
N ASP A 159 -5.47 4.59 14.25
CA ASP A 159 -6.13 5.48 15.20
C ASP A 159 -6.96 6.50 14.41
N ALA A 160 -8.28 6.38 14.55
CA ALA A 160 -9.27 6.99 13.68
C ALA A 160 -8.95 6.79 12.19
N ASN A 161 -8.38 7.80 11.54
CA ASN A 161 -8.07 7.80 10.11
C ASN A 161 -6.57 7.95 9.81
N THR A 162 -5.72 7.65 10.80
CA THR A 162 -4.26 7.67 10.67
C THR A 162 -3.71 6.25 10.76
N LEU A 163 -2.86 5.87 9.81
CA LEU A 163 -2.12 4.61 9.84
C LEU A 163 -0.68 4.82 10.29
N THR A 164 -0.21 3.90 11.13
CA THR A 164 1.18 3.81 11.57
C THR A 164 1.74 2.45 11.21
N VAL A 165 3.05 2.41 10.95
CA VAL A 165 3.80 1.15 10.77
C VAL A 165 4.97 1.17 11.74
N GLN A 166 5.07 0.14 12.57
CA GLN A 166 6.14 -0.03 13.55
C GLN A 166 6.76 -1.42 13.41
N SER A 167 8.05 -1.52 13.70
CA SER A 167 8.79 -2.79 13.74
C SER A 167 9.22 -3.11 15.17
N THR A 168 9.02 -4.35 15.61
CA THR A 168 9.31 -4.75 16.98
C THR A 168 9.74 -6.21 17.09
N ASP A 169 10.27 -6.57 18.25
CA ASP A 169 10.44 -7.95 18.69
C ASP A 169 9.25 -8.38 19.57
N MET A 170 9.19 -9.68 19.89
CA MET A 170 8.10 -10.27 20.68
C MET A 170 8.09 -9.75 22.12
N ASP A 171 9.27 -9.57 22.73
CA ASP A 171 9.38 -9.15 24.13
C ASP A 171 8.77 -7.75 24.32
N LYS A 172 9.12 -6.79 23.45
CA LYS A 172 8.53 -5.44 23.44
C LYS A 172 7.03 -5.45 23.15
N LEU A 173 6.54 -6.38 22.34
CA LEU A 173 5.11 -6.50 22.07
C LEU A 173 4.37 -6.98 23.31
N VAL A 174 4.88 -8.00 23.99
CA VAL A 174 4.32 -8.52 25.24
C VAL A 174 4.31 -7.43 26.32
N ASP A 175 5.41 -6.69 26.47
CA ASP A 175 5.51 -5.58 27.41
C ASP A 175 4.47 -4.50 27.11
N ALA A 176 4.31 -4.11 25.84
CA ALA A 176 3.34 -3.11 25.42
C ALA A 176 1.88 -3.57 25.63
N MET A 177 1.59 -4.85 25.42
CA MET A 177 0.26 -5.42 25.69
C MET A 177 -0.03 -5.54 27.19
N ALA A 178 0.97 -5.87 28.01
CA ALA A 178 0.83 -6.06 29.45
C ALA A 178 0.70 -4.74 30.22
N ALA A 179 1.32 -3.67 29.73
CA ALA A 179 1.35 -2.38 30.44
C ALA A 179 0.05 -1.56 30.32
N GLY A 180 -0.88 -1.92 29.43
CA GLY A 180 -1.99 -1.05 29.04
C GLY A 180 -1.50 0.26 28.38
N VAL A 181 -2.41 1.21 28.12
CA VAL A 181 -2.08 2.55 27.57
C VAL A 181 -1.34 3.37 28.64
N ARG A 182 -0.07 3.06 28.89
CA ARG A 182 0.80 3.85 29.77
C ARG A 182 1.86 4.56 28.93
N GLU A 183 2.12 5.83 29.26
CA GLU A 183 3.20 6.61 28.67
C GLU A 183 4.57 5.98 28.97
N GLY A 184 5.48 5.99 27.99
CA GLY A 184 6.86 5.51 28.14
C GLY A 184 7.15 4.10 27.60
N LEU A 185 6.22 3.47 26.87
CA LEU A 185 6.45 2.18 26.23
C LEU A 185 7.36 2.31 24.98
N PRO A 186 8.17 1.27 24.68
CA PRO A 186 9.07 1.28 23.52
C PRO A 186 8.32 1.29 22.17
N ILE A 187 7.05 0.90 22.17
CA ILE A 187 6.14 0.95 21.02
C ILE A 187 4.74 1.36 21.49
N SER A 188 3.94 1.95 20.60
CA SER A 188 2.53 2.27 20.86
C SER A 188 1.65 1.29 20.08
N VAL A 189 0.68 0.66 20.75
CA VAL A 189 -0.30 -0.23 20.10
C VAL A 189 -1.64 0.51 20.05
N PRO A 190 -2.08 1.01 18.88
CA PRO A 190 -3.36 1.70 18.75
C PRO A 190 -4.54 0.78 19.09
N PRO A 191 -5.76 1.31 19.32
CA PRO A 191 -6.94 0.49 19.63
C PRO A 191 -7.26 -0.52 18.53
N HIS A 192 -6.98 -0.16 17.27
CA HIS A 192 -7.12 -1.04 16.12
C HIS A 192 -5.75 -1.33 15.50
N TYR A 193 -5.42 -2.60 15.30
CA TYR A 193 -4.13 -2.99 14.74
C TYR A 193 -4.14 -4.37 14.09
N LEU A 194 -3.13 -4.60 13.25
CA LEU A 194 -2.67 -5.91 12.81
C LEU A 194 -1.20 -6.09 13.19
N VAL A 195 -0.86 -7.25 13.74
CA VAL A 195 0.53 -7.70 13.92
C VAL A 195 0.85 -8.70 12.83
N PHE A 196 1.79 -8.36 11.97
CA PHE A 196 2.39 -9.26 11.02
C PHE A 196 3.63 -9.90 11.63
N ARG A 197 3.72 -11.23 11.56
CA ARG A 197 4.94 -11.96 11.91
C ARG A 197 5.63 -12.44 10.64
N GLN A 198 6.90 -12.13 10.53
CA GLN A 198 7.78 -12.62 9.48
C GLN A 198 8.04 -14.12 9.69
N VAL A 199 7.91 -14.88 8.62
CA VAL A 199 8.17 -16.32 8.55
C VAL A 199 9.14 -16.58 7.40
N SER A 200 10.35 -17.00 7.76
CA SER A 200 11.37 -17.41 6.79
C SER A 200 11.35 -18.92 6.65
N ASP A 201 11.06 -19.42 5.45
CA ASP A 201 10.96 -20.85 5.16
C ASP A 201 11.59 -21.12 3.79
N ALA A 202 12.50 -22.11 3.72
CA ALA A 202 13.22 -22.50 2.51
C ALA A 202 13.82 -21.32 1.70
N GLY A 203 14.35 -20.30 2.40
CA GLY A 203 14.95 -19.11 1.78
C GLY A 203 13.93 -18.08 1.25
N ARG A 204 12.63 -18.27 1.51
CA ARG A 204 11.57 -17.30 1.18
C ARG A 204 11.06 -16.64 2.44
N THR A 205 10.91 -15.32 2.38
CA THR A 205 10.27 -14.53 3.44
C THR A 205 8.78 -14.38 3.13
N THR A 206 7.94 -14.76 4.09
CA THR A 206 6.49 -14.57 4.07
C THR A 206 6.03 -13.92 5.36
N TYR A 207 4.77 -13.48 5.42
CA TYR A 207 4.18 -12.89 6.60
C TYR A 207 2.84 -13.55 6.92
N VAL A 208 2.52 -13.66 8.20
CA VAL A 208 1.19 -14.06 8.67
C VAL A 208 0.63 -12.98 9.58
N ILE A 209 -0.69 -12.79 9.56
CA ILE A 209 -1.37 -11.97 10.56
C ILE A 209 -1.42 -12.81 11.83
N GLU A 210 -0.57 -12.47 12.81
CA GLU A 210 -0.39 -13.17 14.07
C GLU A 210 -1.44 -12.75 15.09
N ALA A 211 -1.75 -11.45 15.14
CA ALA A 211 -2.73 -10.88 16.03
C ALA A 211 -3.46 -9.73 15.36
N ALA A 212 -4.69 -9.47 15.79
CA ALA A 212 -5.49 -8.36 15.33
C ALA A 212 -6.38 -7.84 16.47
N SER A 213 -6.54 -6.53 16.54
CA SER A 213 -7.62 -5.86 17.28
C SER A 213 -8.37 -5.01 16.27
N LEU A 214 -9.61 -5.36 15.99
CA LEU A 214 -10.44 -4.73 14.97
C LEU A 214 -11.87 -4.60 15.53
N PRO A 215 -12.71 -3.71 14.98
CA PRO A 215 -14.11 -3.57 15.39
C PRO A 215 -14.92 -4.86 15.24
#